data_AF-A0A923TMQ3-F1
#
_entry.id   AF-A0A923TMQ3-F1
#
_cell.length_a   1.000
_cell.length_b   1.000
_cell.length_c   1.000
_cell.angle_alpha   90.00
_cell.angle_beta   90.00
_cell.angle_gamma   90.00
#
_symmetry.space_group_name_H-M   'P 1'
#
loop_
_entity.id
_entity.type
_entity.pdbx_description
1 polymer ?
#
loop_
_entity_poly.entity_id
_entity_poly.type
_entity_poly.pdbx_seq_one_letter_code
_entity_poly.pdbx_strand_id
1 'polypeptide(L)' 'MLFVLGEDDQMTLPRMAQPLIAQCPGAQVVRLKSGHQLMLEAPDGVLFALKDFLQAKGKP' A
#
# COMPACT_ATOMS: atom_id res chain seq x y z
N MET A 1 -8.75 -3.48 -4.43
CA MET A 1 -8.24 -2.16 -4.00
C MET A 1 -6.82 -2.35 -3.50
N LEU A 2 -5.90 -1.42 -3.77
CA LEU A 2 -4.52 -1.49 -3.27
C LEU A 2 -4.34 -0.53 -2.08
N PHE A 3 -3.75 -1.02 -1.00
CA PHE A 3 -3.30 -0.23 0.14
C PHE A 3 -1.77 -0.33 0.22
N VAL A 4 -1.07 0.80 0.19
CA VAL A 4 0.38 0.87 0.40
C VAL A 4 0.61 1.62 1.71
N LEU A 5 1.24 0.97 2.69
CA LEU A 5 1.39 1.47 4.06
C LEU A 5 2.87 1.51 4.44
N GLY A 6 3.31 2.61 5.06
CA GLY A 6 4.65 2.72 5.64
C GLY A 6 4.68 2.07 7.02
N GLU A 7 5.57 1.11 7.25
CA GLU A 7 5.69 0.40 8.54
C GLU A 7 5.99 1.34 9.70
N ASP A 8 6.71 2.44 9.43
CA ASP A 8 7.16 3.43 10.41
C ASP A 8 6.33 4.73 10.36
N ASP A 9 5.18 4.74 9.68
CA ASP A 9 4.31 5.92 9.62
C ASP A 9 3.72 6.25 11.00
N GLN A 10 4.14 7.39 11.56
CA GLN A 10 3.66 7.88 12.86
C GLN A 10 2.42 8.78 12.76
N MET A 11 2.10 9.29 11.57
CA MET A 11 0.92 10.14 11.34
C MET A 11 -0.30 9.30 10.96
N THR A 12 -0.08 8.23 10.19
CA THR A 12 -1.11 7.30 9.71
C THR A 12 -0.70 5.87 9.98
N LEU A 13 -0.66 5.50 11.26
CA LEU A 13 -0.23 4.19 11.73
C LEU A 13 -0.87 3.05 10.90
N PRO A 14 -0.11 2.04 10.43
CA PRO A 14 -0.63 0.98 9.56
C PRO A 14 -1.89 0.28 10.08
N ARG A 15 -2.02 0.13 11.41
CA ARG A 15 -3.19 -0.46 12.06
C ARG A 15 -4.48 0.34 11.84
N MET A 16 -4.38 1.66 11.62
CA MET A 16 -5.53 2.54 11.40
C MET A 16 -6.18 2.31 10.03
N ALA A 17 -5.47 1.70 9.08
CA ALA A 17 -6.05 1.31 7.79
C ALA A 17 -6.93 0.05 7.87
N GLN A 18 -6.86 -0.73 8.96
CA GLN A 18 -7.54 -2.01 9.09
C GLN A 18 -9.08 -1.95 8.90
N PRO A 19 -9.81 -0.95 9.44
CA PRO A 19 -11.25 -0.82 9.21
C PRO A 19 -11.62 -0.55 7.74
N LEU A 20 -10.74 0.11 6.98
CA LEU A 20 -10.94 0.35 5.55
C LEU A 20 -10.64 -0.89 4.72
N ILE A 21 -9.54 -1.60 5.06
CA ILE A 21 -9.17 -2.87 4.43
C ILE A 21 -10.29 -3.90 4.59
N ALA A 22 -10.88 -4.00 5.79
CA ALA A 22 -11.95 -4.94 6.08
C ALA A 22 -13.22 -4.72 5.21
N GLN A 23 -13.46 -3.47 4.78
CA GLN A 23 -14.59 -3.12 3.91
C GLN A 23 -14.29 -3.32 2.42
N CYS A 24 -13.08 -3.72 2.06
CA CYS A 24 -12.64 -3.89 0.67
C CYS A 24 -12.39 -5.37 0.34
N PRO A 25 -13.39 -6.14 -0.13
CA PRO A 25 -13.18 -7.50 -0.63
C PRO A 25 -12.08 -7.55 -1.71
N GLY A 26 -11.10 -8.45 -1.53
CA GLY A 26 -9.94 -8.54 -2.43
C GLY A 26 -9.00 -7.34 -2.32
N ALA A 27 -8.91 -6.69 -1.16
CA ALA A 27 -7.87 -5.72 -0.87
C ALA A 27 -6.48 -6.38 -0.95
N GLN A 28 -5.56 -5.72 -1.64
CA GLN A 28 -4.14 -6.03 -1.62
C GLN A 28 -3.46 -5.02 -0.70
N VAL A 29 -2.68 -5.50 0.26
CA VAL A 29 -1.96 -4.67 1.22
C VAL A 29 -0.46 -4.87 1.02
N VAL A 30 0.26 -3.79 0.73
CA VAL A 30 1.72 -3.76 0.62
C VAL A 30 2.25 -2.90 1.75
N ARG A 31 3.23 -3.43 2.47
CA ARG A 31 3.94 -2.70 3.54
C ARG A 31 5.35 -2.38 3.09
N LEU A 32 5.76 -1.14 3.26
CA LEU A 32 7.08 -0.65 2.90
C LEU A 32 7.82 -0.19 4.16
N LYS A 33 9.13 -0.45 4.22
CA LYS A 33 10.02 0.09 5.26
C LYS A 33 10.23 1.58 5.03
N SER A 34 9.25 2.38 5.44
CA SER A 34 9.19 3.82 5.24
C SER A 34 8.27 4.45 6.28
N GLY A 35 8.47 5.73 6.53
CA GLY A 35 7.57 6.58 7.28
C GLY A 35 6.39 7.06 6.45
N HIS A 36 5.99 8.31 6.67
CA HIS A 36 4.78 8.88 6.09
C HIS A 36 4.93 9.22 4.60
N GLN A 37 6.14 9.58 4.13
CA GLN A 37 6.35 10.06 2.77
C GLN A 37 6.80 8.94 1.84
N LEU A 38 5.91 7.99 1.55
CA LEU A 38 6.21 6.76 0.80
C LEU A 38 6.95 6.98 -0.53
N MET A 39 6.55 7.97 -1.33
CA MET A 39 7.19 8.23 -2.63
C MET A 39 8.60 8.82 -2.51
N LEU A 40 8.91 9.49 -1.39
CA LEU A 40 10.24 10.03 -1.13
C LEU A 40 11.14 8.97 -0.50
N GLU A 41 10.60 8.21 0.45
CA GLU A 41 11.35 7.26 1.27
C GLU A 41 11.50 5.89 0.62
N ALA A 42 10.50 5.43 -0.13
CA ALA A 42 10.48 4.13 -0.81
C ALA A 42 9.88 4.23 -2.24
N PRO A 43 10.44 5.08 -3.13
CA PRO A 43 9.91 5.31 -4.49
C PRO A 43 9.75 4.02 -5.30
N ASP A 44 10.75 3.14 -5.27
CA ASP A 44 10.72 1.88 -6.02
C ASP A 44 9.66 0.92 -5.46
N GLY A 45 9.52 0.86 -4.13
CA GLY A 45 8.51 0.04 -3.47
C GLY A 45 7.09 0.47 -3.85
N VAL A 46 6.85 1.77 -3.92
CA VAL A 46 5.57 2.33 -4.39
C VAL A 46 5.36 2.01 -5.88
N LEU A 47 6.37 2.21 -6.72
CA LEU A 47 6.29 1.93 -8.16
C LEU A 47 5.95 0.46 -8.43
N PHE A 48 6.63 -0.48 -7.76
CA PHE A 48 6.37 -1.91 -7.92
C PHE A 48 4.97 -2.28 -7.44
N ALA A 49 4.54 -1.78 -6.28
CA ALA A 49 3.18 -2.02 -5.78
C ALA A 49 2.10 -1.58 -6.79
N LEU A 50 2.28 -0.40 -7.39
CA LEU A 50 1.37 0.12 -8.41
C LEU A 50 1.41 -0.71 -9.70
N LYS A 51 2.62 -1.02 -10.19
CA LYS A 51 2.81 -1.82 -11.41
C LYS A 51 2.15 -3.20 -11.28
N ASP A 52 2.42 -3.90 -10.18
CA ASP A 52 1.89 -5.25 -9.94
C ASP A 52 0.36 -5.22 -9.83
N PHE A 53 -0.20 -4.22 -9.14
CA PHE A 53 -1.65 -4.06 -9.03
C PHE A 53 -2.32 -3.83 -10.39
N LEU A 54 -1.73 -2.99 -11.24
CA LEU A 54 -2.26 -2.73 -12.59
C LEU A 54 -2.12 -3.94 -13.51
N GLN A 55 -1.02 -4.69 -13.43
CA GLN A 55 -0.82 -5.91 -14.21
C GLN A 55 -1.80 -7.02 -13.80
N ALA A 56 -2.06 -7.18 -12.50
CA ALA A 56 -3.04 -8.14 -11.99
C ALA A 56 -4.48 -7.83 -12.46
N LYS A 57 -4.80 -6.55 -12.69
CA LYS A 57 -6.11 -6.09 -13.18
C LYS A 57 -6.24 -6.11 -14.71
N GLY A 58 -5.13 -6.16 -15.44
CA GLY A 58 -5.09 -6.21 -16.91
C GLY A 58 -5.12 -7.61 -17.51
N LYS A 59 -5.17 -8.66 -16.68
CA LYS A 59 -5.32 -10.04 -17.15
C LYS A 59 -6.81 -10.36 -17.35
N PRO A 60 -7.25 -10.81 -18.54
CA PRO A 60 -8.63 -11.21 -18.77
C PRO A 60 -9.04 -12.39 -17.88
#